data_AF-A0A5S9WYH1-F1
#
_entry.id   AF-A0A5S9WYH1-F1
#
_cell.length_a   1.000
_cell.length_b   1.000
_cell.length_c   1.000
_cell.angle_alpha   90.00
_cell.angle_beta   90.00
_cell.angle_gamma   90.00
#
_symmetry.space_group_name_H-M   'P 1'
#
loop_
_entity.id
_entity.type
_entity.pdbx_description
1 polymer ?
#
loop_
_entity_poly.entity_id
_entity_poly.type
_entity_poly.pdbx_seq_one_letter_code
_entity_poly.pdbx_strand_id
1 'polypeptide(L)'
;MELIIGRKANYETLSVDEQNLVMWLRPKIKISTFLNLVDGTIATDKETIKRIKKIAKLAEYCTSQEVESRPLRASRTKSGNEVTSED
;
A
#
# COMPACT_ATOMS: atom_id res chain seq x y z
N MET A 1 5.34 1.35 0.72
CA MET A 1 5.09 0.21 -0.19
C MET A 1 6.21 -0.82 -0.07
N GLU A 2 7.48 -0.41 -0.05
CA GLU A 2 8.62 -1.31 0.20
C GLU A 2 8.44 -2.14 1.49
N LEU A 3 8.02 -1.51 2.59
CA LEU A 3 7.75 -2.20 3.86
C LEU A 3 6.64 -3.26 3.82
N ILE A 4 5.70 -3.18 2.88
CA ILE A 4 4.57 -4.14 2.80
C ILE A 4 4.94 -5.32 1.90
N ILE A 5 5.76 -5.07 0.88
CA ILE A 5 6.01 -6.00 -0.23
C ILE A 5 7.42 -6.62 -0.15
N GLY A 6 8.36 -6.01 0.57
CA GLY A 6 9.75 -6.48 0.63
C GLY A 6 10.59 -6.17 -0.60
N ARG A 7 10.02 -5.43 -1.56
CA ARG A 7 10.65 -5.10 -2.84
C ARG A 7 11.22 -3.69 -2.81
N LYS A 8 12.37 -3.48 -3.47
CA LYS A 8 12.97 -2.14 -3.65
C LYS A 8 12.06 -1.23 -4.48
N ALA A 9 12.10 0.07 -4.19
CA ALA A 9 11.34 1.09 -4.92
C ALA A 9 11.61 1.08 -6.43
N ASN A 10 12.87 0.88 -6.82
CA ASN A 10 13.30 0.71 -8.20
C ASN A 10 14.07 -0.60 -8.34
N TYR A 11 13.67 -1.44 -9.29
CA TYR A 11 14.32 -2.73 -9.53
C TYR A 11 14.70 -2.84 -11.00
N GLU A 12 15.93 -2.43 -11.31
CA GLU A 12 16.40 -2.16 -12.69
C GLU A 12 16.51 -3.39 -13.58
N THR A 13 16.50 -4.59 -13.01
CA THR A 13 16.58 -5.84 -13.77
C THR A 13 15.22 -6.34 -14.24
N LEU A 14 14.12 -5.64 -13.92
CA LEU A 14 12.77 -5.99 -14.35
C LEU A 14 12.33 -5.14 -15.56
N SER A 15 11.22 -5.51 -16.19
CA SER A 15 10.66 -4.75 -17.31
C SER A 15 10.27 -3.34 -16.89
N VAL A 16 10.18 -2.40 -17.84
CA VAL A 16 9.88 -0.98 -17.59
C VAL A 16 8.62 -0.79 -16.74
N ASP A 17 7.58 -1.59 -16.99
CA ASP A 17 6.30 -1.49 -16.29
C ASP A 17 6.36 -2.06 -14.86
N GLU A 18 7.30 -2.95 -14.60
CA GLU A 18 7.45 -3.60 -13.31
C GLU A 18 8.52 -2.94 -12.46
N GLN A 19 9.54 -2.32 -13.06
CA GLN A 19 10.72 -1.75 -12.42
C GLN A 19 10.36 -0.80 -11.27
N ASN A 20 9.38 0.09 -11.46
CA ASN A 20 8.91 1.02 -10.43
C ASN A 20 7.84 0.37 -9.55
N LEU A 21 8.12 0.25 -8.26
CA LEU A 21 7.23 -0.42 -7.30
C LEU A 21 5.84 0.23 -7.23
N VAL A 22 5.75 1.56 -7.26
CA VAL A 22 4.48 2.28 -7.14
C VAL A 22 3.61 2.04 -8.37
N MET A 23 4.20 2.19 -9.55
CA MET A 23 3.54 1.90 -10.84
C MET A 23 2.99 0.48 -10.86
N TRP A 24 3.81 -0.49 -10.45
CA TRP A 24 3.47 -1.91 -10.45
C TRP A 24 2.42 -2.29 -9.41
N LEU A 25 2.52 -1.75 -8.18
CA LEU A 25 1.70 -2.18 -7.04
C LEU A 25 0.32 -1.49 -7.01
N ARG A 26 0.24 -0.22 -7.39
CA ARG A 26 -1.00 0.58 -7.29
C ARG A 26 -2.23 -0.10 -7.91
N PRO A 27 -2.19 -0.66 -9.15
CA PRO A 27 -3.35 -1.37 -9.70
C PRO A 27 -3.67 -2.67 -8.94
N LYS A 28 -2.68 -3.27 -8.27
CA LYS A 28 -2.82 -4.56 -7.55
C LYS A 28 -3.43 -4.41 -6.17
N ILE A 29 -3.33 -3.24 -5.52
CA ILE A 29 -3.90 -2.98 -4.18
C ILE A 29 -5.42 -3.18 -4.14
N LYS A 30 -6.12 -2.90 -5.25
CA LYS A 30 -7.59 -3.04 -5.36
C LYS A 30 -8.04 -4.47 -5.66
N ILE A 31 -7.12 -5.36 -5.99
CA ILE A 31 -7.40 -6.74 -6.37
C ILE A 31 -7.46 -7.60 -5.11
N SER A 32 -8.37 -8.58 -5.08
CA SER A 32 -8.51 -9.53 -3.97
C SER A 32 -7.22 -10.30 -3.65
N THR A 33 -6.34 -10.47 -4.64
CA THR A 33 -5.08 -11.21 -4.54
C THR A 33 -3.91 -10.38 -4.00
N PHE A 34 -4.12 -9.11 -3.64
CA PHE A 34 -3.08 -8.23 -3.08
C PHE A 34 -2.30 -8.87 -1.91
N LEU A 35 -2.99 -9.63 -1.05
CA LEU A 35 -2.37 -10.27 0.10
C LEU A 35 -1.30 -11.30 -0.28
N ASN A 36 -1.36 -11.87 -1.48
CA ASN A 36 -0.35 -12.81 -1.97
C ASN A 36 0.97 -12.12 -2.35
N LEU A 37 0.96 -10.78 -2.43
CA LEU A 37 2.13 -9.96 -2.75
C LEU A 37 2.81 -9.39 -1.50
N VAL A 38 2.19 -9.58 -0.32
CA VAL A 38 2.76 -9.14 0.95
C VAL A 38 4.04 -9.91 1.21
N ASP A 39 5.03 -9.23 1.77
CA ASP A 39 6.29 -9.83 2.17
C ASP A 39 6.03 -11.05 3.07
N GLY A 40 6.61 -12.19 2.69
CA GLY A 40 6.41 -13.47 3.37
C GLY A 40 6.96 -13.53 4.81
N THR A 41 7.73 -12.53 5.25
CA THR A 41 8.20 -12.39 6.63
C THR A 41 7.19 -11.71 7.55
N ILE A 42 6.12 -11.11 7.01
CA ILE A 42 5.06 -10.46 7.78
C ILE A 42 4.01 -11.49 8.20
N ALA A 43 3.64 -11.49 9.48
CA ALA A 43 2.58 -12.35 9.99
C ALA A 43 1.23 -12.05 9.29
N THR A 44 0.52 -13.10 8.88
CA THR A 44 -0.76 -12.98 8.14
C THR A 44 -1.96 -13.41 8.99
N ASP A 45 -2.00 -13.01 10.26
CA ASP A 45 -3.20 -13.16 11.09
C ASP A 45 -4.29 -12.13 10.69
N LYS A 46 -5.53 -12.36 11.12
CA LYS A 46 -6.69 -11.56 10.71
C LYS A 46 -6.54 -10.07 11.06
N GLU A 47 -5.96 -9.75 12.21
CA GLU A 47 -5.78 -8.36 12.65
C GLU A 47 -4.68 -7.68 11.85
N THR A 48 -3.55 -8.36 11.65
CA THR A 48 -2.45 -7.86 10.83
C THR A 48 -2.88 -7.65 9.38
N ILE A 49 -3.68 -8.55 8.80
CA ILE A 49 -4.25 -8.38 7.46
C ILE A 49 -5.13 -7.12 7.38
N LYS A 50 -5.97 -6.85 8.40
CA LYS A 50 -6.79 -5.63 8.44
C LYS A 50 -5.91 -4.38 8.46
N ARG A 51 -4.83 -4.39 9.26
CA ARG A 51 -3.85 -3.29 9.34
C ARG A 51 -3.09 -3.12 8.01
N ILE A 52 -2.64 -4.20 7.39
CA ILE A 52 -1.95 -4.19 6.09
C ILE A 52 -2.85 -3.57 5.01
N LYS A 53 -4.11 -4.00 4.90
CA LYS A 53 -5.07 -3.42 3.95
C LYS A 53 -5.24 -1.92 4.14
N LYS A 54 -5.33 -1.47 5.40
CA LYS A 54 -5.44 -0.05 5.75
C LYS A 54 -4.20 0.75 5.32
N ILE A 55 -3.00 0.23 5.63
CA ILE A 55 -1.74 0.86 5.23
C ILE A 55 -1.59 0.87 3.70
N ALA A 56 -1.96 -0.21 3.02
CA ALA A 56 -1.93 -0.31 1.56
C ALA A 56 -2.87 0.72 0.91
N LYS A 57 -4.09 0.88 1.46
CA LYS A 57 -5.03 1.91 1.02
C LYS A 57 -4.47 3.32 1.22
N LEU A 58 -3.90 3.61 2.39
CA LEU A 58 -3.26 4.90 2.65
C LEU A 58 -2.08 5.16 1.69
N ALA A 59 -1.27 4.14 1.40
CA ALA A 59 -0.18 4.23 0.45
C ALA A 59 -0.67 4.51 -0.98
N GLU A 60 -1.79 3.91 -1.42
CA GLU A 60 -2.45 4.24 -2.69
C GLU A 60 -2.81 5.73 -2.73
N TYR A 61 -3.50 6.25 -1.72
CA TYR A 61 -3.88 7.66 -1.64
C TYR A 61 -2.65 8.60 -1.69
N CYS A 62 -1.60 8.28 -0.94
CA CYS A 62 -0.36 9.08 -0.92
C CYS A 62 0.36 9.12 -2.26
N THR A 63 0.14 8.11 -3.10
CA THR A 63 0.78 7.93 -4.42
C THR A 63 -0.19 8.16 -5.57
N SER A 64 -1.31 8.84 -5.33
CA SER A 64 -2.25 9.22 -6.38
C SER A 64 -1.55 10.01 -7.48
N GLN A 65 -1.92 9.74 -8.74
CA GLN A 65 -1.45 10.54 -9.87
C GLN A 65 -1.98 11.97 -9.76
N GLU A 66 -3.25 12.10 -9.37
CA GLU A 66 -3.88 13.37 -9.06
C GLU A 66 -3.35 13.93 -7.74
N VAL A 67 -2.69 15.08 -7.81
CA VAL A 67 -2.08 15.76 -6.66
C VAL A 67 -3.14 16.16 -5.63
N GLU A 68 -4.28 16.65 -6.08
CA GLU A 68 -5.41 17.05 -5.22
C GLU A 68 -6.03 15.88 -4.43
N SER A 69 -5.86 14.65 -4.91
CA SER A 69 -6.32 13.44 -4.21
C SER A 69 -5.33 12.95 -3.15
N ARG A 70 -4.13 13.54 -3.07
CA ARG A 70 -3.11 13.14 -2.09
C ARG A 70 -3.44 13.74 -0.72
N PRO A 71 -3.38 12.95 0.35
CA PRO A 71 -3.65 13.45 1.68
C PRO A 71 -2.56 14.43 2.15
N LEU A 72 -3.00 15.49 2.81
CA LEU A 72 -2.14 16.37 3.60
C LEU A 72 -1.35 15.55 4.62
N ARG A 73 -0.12 15.97 4.92
CA ARG A 73 0.76 15.24 5.84
C ARG A 73 0.12 15.03 7.22
N ALA A 74 -0.60 16.01 7.74
CA ALA A 74 -1.27 15.93 9.04
C ALA A 74 -2.44 14.92 9.06
N SER A 75 -3.11 14.69 7.93
CA SER A 75 -4.22 13.75 7.83
C SER A 75 -3.75 12.29 7.78
N ARG A 76 -2.46 12.05 7.46
CA ARG A 76 -1.88 10.69 7.37
C ARG A 76 -1.81 9.99 8.73
N THR A 77 -1.58 10.75 9.81
CA THR A 77 -1.51 10.21 11.17
C THR A 77 -2.90 9.91 11.72
N LYS A 78 -3.89 10.76 11.39
CA LYS A 78 -5.30 10.56 11.74
C LYS A 78 -5.89 9.32 11.08
N SER A 79 -5.68 9.12 9.77
CA SER A 79 -6.13 7.90 9.11
C SER A 79 -5.54 6.63 9.75
N GLY A 80 -4.34 6.68 10.34
CA GLY A 80 -3.76 5.61 11.14
C GLY A 80 -4.55 5.23 12.40
N ASN A 81 -5.14 6.21 13.10
CA ASN A 81 -5.84 6.04 14.38
C ASN A 81 -7.39 6.09 14.28
N GLU A 82 -7.98 6.83 13.34
CA GLU A 82 -9.44 6.92 13.09
C GLU A 82 -9.87 5.90 12.01
N VAL A 83 -9.69 4.61 12.29
CA VAL A 83 -10.64 3.60 11.76
C VAL A 83 -11.21 2.87 12.98
N THR A 84 -11.77 3.68 13.87
CA THR A 84 -12.87 3.32 14.73
C THR A 84 -14.07 4.06 14.17
N SER A 85 -15.13 3.30 13.89
CA SER A 85 -16.46 3.80 13.53
C SER A 85 -16.62 4.29 12.10
N GLU A 86 -17.18 3.44 11.25
CA GLU A 86 -18.52 3.61 10.65
C GLU A 86 -18.87 2.29 9.95
N ASP A 87 -20.15 1.91 10.05
CA ASP A 87 -20.77 0.58 9.90
C ASP A 87 -20.31 -0.33 8.73
#